data_AF-A0A0A1XQF4-F1
#
_entry.id   AF-A0A0A1XQF4-F1
#
_cell.length_a   1.000
_cell.length_b   1.000
_cell.length_c   1.000
_cell.angle_alpha   90.00
_cell.angle_beta   90.00
_cell.angle_gamma   90.00
#
_symmetry.space_group_name_H-M   'P 1'
#
loop_
_entity.id
_entity.type
_entity.pdbx_description
1 polymer ?
#
loop_
_entity_poly.entity_id
_entity_poly.type
_entity_poly.pdbx_seq_one_letter_code
_entity_poly.pdbx_strand_id
1 'polypeptide(L)'
;MNVVTDFKPIPTRAALALQRKNQSNDFQAMVFEDPAKSLNSAGEEAQDSKKSGKGDSKRSNTKDEGEEFDIRKARNEVLNFAMNNQRVTKNKKKMETFQLIKMGMKAPKKPYKNYKDLLDERKRLKNIREERKKFHQLGKTQTGAASVKCRSKTKLEKQQKKRAPVTAIDQNYGVVKPKLKKRK
;
A
#
# COMPACT_ATOMS: atom_id res chain seq x y z
N MET A 1 24.69 59.98 -36.67
CA MET A 1 24.95 58.54 -36.42
C MET A 1 23.96 58.09 -35.35
N ASN A 2 22.81 57.54 -35.75
CA ASN A 2 21.77 57.10 -34.82
C ASN A 2 22.07 55.67 -34.37
N VAL A 3 22.50 55.51 -33.11
CA VAL A 3 22.80 54.20 -32.54
C VAL A 3 21.52 53.69 -31.89
N VAL A 4 20.91 52.68 -32.50
CA VAL A 4 19.77 51.95 -31.94
C VAL A 4 20.30 51.06 -30.82
N THR A 5 20.06 51.44 -29.57
CA THR A 5 20.42 50.63 -28.39
C THR A 5 19.18 49.98 -27.79
N ASP A 6 18.55 49.08 -28.53
CA ASP A 6 17.48 48.23 -28.03
C ASP A 6 18.06 46.96 -27.37
N PHE A 7 18.92 47.16 -26.36
CA PHE A 7 19.36 46.05 -25.52
C PHE A 7 18.40 45.88 -24.35
N LYS A 8 17.55 44.86 -24.42
CA LYS A 8 16.71 44.45 -23.29
C LYS A 8 17.47 43.40 -22.46
N PRO A 9 18.01 43.75 -21.29
CA PRO A 9 18.74 42.80 -20.47
C PRO A 9 17.81 41.68 -19.99
N ILE A 10 18.29 40.44 -20.08
CA ILE A 10 17.55 39.27 -19.60
C ILE A 10 17.51 39.33 -18.06
N PRO A 11 16.33 39.33 -17.42
CA PRO A 11 16.23 39.48 -15.98
C PRO A 11 16.82 38.29 -15.23
N THR A 12 17.50 38.56 -14.13
CA THR A 12 18.02 37.53 -13.24
C THR A 12 16.88 36.84 -12.48
N ARG A 13 17.13 35.62 -11.97
CA ARG A 13 16.16 34.86 -11.16
C ARG A 13 15.63 35.64 -9.96
N ALA A 14 16.46 36.46 -9.34
CA ALA A 14 16.07 37.31 -8.21
C ALA A 14 15.10 38.42 -8.64
N ALA A 15 15.34 39.05 -9.79
CA ALA A 15 14.47 40.11 -10.33
C ALA A 15 13.07 39.57 -10.66
N LEU A 16 12.97 38.37 -11.23
CA LEU A 16 11.68 37.71 -11.50
C LEU A 16 10.89 37.38 -10.22
N ALA A 17 11.57 37.03 -9.13
CA ALA A 17 10.93 36.75 -7.85
C ALA A 17 10.33 38.00 -7.20
N LEU A 18 10.97 39.17 -7.38
CA LEU A 18 10.46 40.45 -6.90
C LEU A 18 9.27 40.94 -7.75
N GLN A 19 9.32 40.75 -9.07
CA GLN A 19 8.19 41.08 -9.94
C GLN A 19 6.92 40.30 -9.58
N ARG A 20 7.05 39.01 -9.24
CA ARG A 20 5.93 38.18 -8.76
C ARG A 20 5.32 38.63 -7.43
N LYS A 21 6.05 39.37 -6.60
CA LYS A 21 5.52 39.96 -5.35
C LYS A 21 4.70 41.22 -5.61
N ASN A 22 5.03 41.94 -6.68
CA ASN A 22 4.38 43.20 -7.04
C ASN A 22 3.21 43.01 -8.02
N GLN A 23 3.06 41.81 -8.59
CA GLN A 23 1.87 41.44 -9.35
C GLN A 23 0.74 41.15 -8.36
N SER A 24 -0.37 41.88 -8.47
CA SER A 24 -1.62 41.53 -7.81
C SER A 24 -2.00 40.12 -8.26
N ASN A 25 -1.98 39.17 -7.33
CA ASN A 25 -2.48 37.83 -7.58
C ASN A 25 -4.01 37.92 -7.64
N ASP A 26 -4.55 38.29 -8.79
CA ASP A 26 -5.97 38.15 -9.11
C ASP A 26 -6.24 36.66 -9.34
N PHE A 27 -6.15 35.90 -8.26
CA PHE A 27 -6.42 34.48 -8.24
C PHE A 27 -7.93 34.29 -8.32
N GLN A 28 -8.43 34.08 -9.54
CA GLN A 28 -9.81 33.67 -9.74
C GLN A 28 -9.89 32.14 -9.63
N ALA A 29 -10.31 31.65 -8.48
CA ALA A 29 -10.58 30.23 -8.28
C ALA A 29 -11.86 29.83 -9.02
N MET A 30 -11.73 29.10 -10.12
CA MET A 30 -12.88 28.36 -10.68
C MET A 30 -13.16 27.16 -9.77
N VAL A 31 -14.16 27.29 -8.90
CA VAL A 31 -14.69 26.20 -8.08
C VAL A 31 -15.76 25.50 -8.91
N PHE A 32 -15.51 24.25 -9.28
CA PHE A 32 -16.53 23.38 -9.86
C PHE A 32 -17.30 22.73 -8.72
N GLU A 33 -18.60 22.97 -8.65
CA GLU A 33 -19.49 22.27 -7.73
C GLU A 33 -20.00 20.98 -8.38
N ASP A 34 -19.93 19.88 -7.63
CA ASP A 34 -20.52 18.61 -8.05
C ASP A 34 -22.06 18.75 -8.09
N PRO A 35 -22.73 18.38 -9.20
CA PRO A 35 -24.18 18.54 -9.35
C PRO A 35 -25.01 17.68 -8.38
N ALA A 36 -24.37 16.82 -7.59
CA ALA A 36 -25.04 16.00 -6.56
C ALA A 36 -25.30 16.75 -5.24
N LYS A 37 -24.82 18.00 -5.08
CA LYS A 37 -24.95 18.77 -3.82
C LYS A 37 -26.03 19.86 -3.83
N SER A 38 -26.66 20.15 -4.97
CA SER A 38 -27.61 21.27 -5.10
C SER A 38 -29.01 21.02 -4.51
N LEU A 39 -29.26 19.86 -3.88
CA LEU A 39 -30.58 19.57 -3.30
C LEU A 39 -30.79 20.08 -1.88
N ASN A 40 -29.78 20.62 -1.18
CA ASN A 40 -29.90 20.99 0.24
C ASN A 40 -29.16 22.27 0.66
N SER A 41 -29.25 23.37 -0.10
CA SER A 41 -28.76 24.66 0.38
C SER A 41 -29.47 25.85 -0.26
N ALA A 42 -30.69 26.12 0.20
CA ALA A 42 -31.23 27.47 0.24
C ALA A 42 -31.40 27.83 1.72
N GLY A 43 -30.60 28.76 2.23
CA GLY A 43 -30.76 29.29 3.59
C GLY A 43 -29.47 29.55 4.36
N GLU A 44 -28.91 30.73 4.11
CA GLU A 44 -28.35 31.69 5.09
C GLU A 44 -27.05 31.41 5.86
N GLU A 45 -26.15 32.38 5.71
CA GLU A 45 -24.97 32.62 6.54
C GLU A 45 -25.35 33.30 7.86
N ALA A 46 -24.73 32.89 8.98
CA ALA A 46 -24.08 33.79 9.94
C ALA A 46 -23.60 33.00 11.19
N GLN A 47 -22.30 33.10 11.41
CA GLN A 47 -21.54 33.09 12.68
C GLN A 47 -22.19 32.49 13.94
N ASP A 48 -21.52 31.46 14.46
CA ASP A 48 -20.66 31.56 15.66
C ASP A 48 -20.84 30.37 16.63
N SER A 49 -19.72 30.04 17.26
CA SER A 49 -19.56 29.17 18.43
C SER A 49 -19.60 27.64 18.24
N LYS A 50 -18.49 27.06 18.69
CA LYS A 50 -18.28 25.67 19.06
C LYS A 50 -19.47 25.06 19.80
N LYS A 51 -19.94 23.90 19.32
CA LYS A 51 -20.21 22.62 20.04
C LYS A 51 -21.37 21.88 19.36
N SER A 52 -21.08 21.05 18.36
CA SER A 52 -21.99 19.94 18.00
C SER A 52 -21.76 18.78 18.98
N GLY A 53 -22.16 19.02 20.22
CA GLY A 53 -22.69 17.95 21.04
C GLY A 53 -24.04 17.55 20.46
N LYS A 54 -24.20 16.24 20.24
CA LYS A 54 -25.47 15.54 20.37
C LYS A 54 -26.52 15.76 19.27
N GLY A 55 -26.28 15.12 18.12
CA GLY A 55 -27.37 14.55 17.32
C GLY A 55 -27.71 13.17 17.89
N ASP A 56 -28.58 13.15 18.91
CA ASP A 56 -29.22 11.95 19.43
C ASP A 56 -30.00 11.26 18.30
N SER A 57 -29.38 10.30 17.60
CA SER A 57 -30.16 9.21 17.02
C SER A 57 -30.74 8.46 18.20
N LYS A 58 -32.06 8.62 18.43
CA LYS A 58 -32.86 7.90 19.44
C LYS A 58 -32.18 6.61 19.89
N ARG A 59 -31.42 6.70 20.98
CA ARG A 59 -31.12 5.55 21.82
C ARG A 59 -32.41 5.31 22.58
N SER A 60 -33.27 4.44 22.04
CA SER A 60 -34.12 3.66 22.92
C SER A 60 -33.17 2.80 23.76
N ASN A 61 -32.79 3.33 24.92
CA ASN A 61 -32.31 2.53 26.03
C ASN A 61 -33.52 1.72 26.53
N THR A 62 -33.90 0.69 25.78
CA THR A 62 -34.48 -0.49 26.41
C THR A 62 -33.30 -1.32 26.86
N LYS A 63 -32.90 -1.05 28.11
CA LYS A 63 -32.23 -2.08 28.91
C LYS A 63 -33.15 -3.31 28.87
N ASP A 64 -32.56 -4.48 28.68
CA ASP A 64 -33.18 -5.79 28.85
C ASP A 64 -34.05 -6.35 27.70
N GLU A 65 -33.55 -6.29 26.47
CA GLU A 65 -33.99 -7.22 25.41
C GLU A 65 -32.71 -7.85 24.82
N GLY A 66 -32.66 -9.19 24.77
CA GLY A 66 -31.45 -9.99 24.61
C GLY A 66 -30.55 -9.58 23.44
N GLU A 67 -29.26 -9.92 23.53
CA GLU A 67 -28.28 -9.78 22.44
C GLU A 67 -28.73 -10.54 21.19
N GLU A 68 -29.66 -9.97 20.44
CA GLU A 68 -30.10 -10.52 19.17
C GLU A 68 -29.00 -10.22 18.15
N PHE A 69 -28.42 -11.29 17.60
CA PHE A 69 -27.31 -11.19 16.67
C PHE A 69 -27.76 -10.55 15.35
N ASP A 70 -27.61 -9.23 15.23
CA ASP A 70 -27.87 -8.54 13.97
C ASP A 70 -26.79 -8.87 12.93
N ILE A 71 -27.16 -9.76 12.00
CA ILE A 71 -26.32 -10.22 10.89
C ILE A 71 -25.83 -9.05 10.03
N ARG A 72 -26.62 -7.97 9.89
CA ARG A 72 -26.20 -6.80 9.09
C ARG A 72 -25.07 -6.05 9.78
N LYS A 73 -25.17 -5.87 11.09
CA LYS A 73 -24.12 -5.29 11.92
C LYS A 73 -22.86 -6.15 11.89
N ALA A 74 -22.99 -7.47 12.08
CA ALA A 74 -21.86 -8.40 12.01
C ALA A 74 -21.17 -8.38 10.62
N ARG A 75 -21.94 -8.33 9.53
CA ARG A 75 -21.40 -8.24 8.16
C ARG A 75 -20.59 -6.96 7.96
N ASN A 76 -21.12 -5.83 8.43
CA ASN A 76 -20.44 -4.55 8.34
C ASN A 76 -19.19 -4.51 9.23
N GLU A 77 -19.21 -5.13 10.40
CA GLU A 77 -18.04 -5.26 11.27
C GLU A 77 -16.96 -6.16 10.64
N VAL A 78 -17.33 -7.26 9.98
CA VAL A 78 -16.39 -8.11 9.23
C VAL A 78 -15.76 -7.35 8.06
N LEU A 79 -16.55 -6.59 7.29
CA LEU A 79 -16.05 -5.74 6.22
C LEU A 79 -15.12 -4.64 6.76
N ASN A 80 -15.53 -3.97 7.83
CA ASN A 80 -14.73 -2.94 8.48
C ASN A 80 -13.44 -3.53 9.07
N PHE A 81 -13.47 -4.74 9.61
CA PHE A 81 -12.28 -5.44 10.11
C PHE A 81 -11.32 -5.82 8.97
N ALA A 82 -11.85 -6.25 7.82
CA ALA A 82 -11.06 -6.52 6.62
C ALA A 82 -10.40 -5.25 6.05
N MET A 83 -11.15 -4.13 6.02
CA MET A 83 -10.67 -2.84 5.53
C MET A 83 -9.71 -2.15 6.52
N ASN A 84 -10.03 -2.18 7.81
CA ASN A 84 -9.22 -1.62 8.91
C ASN A 84 -8.15 -2.57 9.41
N ASN A 85 -7.82 -3.63 8.64
CA ASN A 85 -6.82 -4.61 9.00
C ASN A 85 -5.55 -3.87 9.46
N GLN A 86 -5.24 -3.94 10.76
CA GLN A 86 -4.21 -3.09 11.38
C GLN A 86 -2.86 -3.23 10.69
N ARG A 87 -2.61 -4.37 10.04
CA ARG A 87 -1.41 -4.59 9.25
C ARG A 87 -1.36 -3.69 8.02
N VAL A 88 -2.47 -3.50 7.32
CA VAL A 88 -2.56 -2.64 6.12
C VAL A 88 -2.33 -1.18 6.50
N THR A 89 -2.98 -0.70 7.56
CA THR A 89 -2.82 0.70 8.01
C THR A 89 -1.42 0.98 8.56
N LYS A 90 -0.86 0.09 9.40
CA LYS A 90 0.53 0.20 9.90
C LYS A 90 1.55 0.10 8.76
N ASN A 91 1.28 -0.68 7.72
CA ASN A 91 2.17 -0.78 6.55
C ASN A 91 2.08 0.44 5.64
N LYS A 92 0.88 1.00 5.41
CA LYS A 92 0.68 2.25 4.64
C LYS A 92 1.48 3.41 5.25
N LYS A 93 1.34 3.64 6.56
CA LYS A 93 2.11 4.69 7.27
C LYS A 93 3.62 4.50 7.15
N LYS A 94 4.12 3.26 7.20
CA LYS A 94 5.54 2.95 7.01
C LYS A 94 6.00 3.26 5.59
N MET A 95 5.18 2.94 4.59
CA MET A 95 5.46 3.24 3.17
C MET A 95 5.51 4.75 2.92
N GLU A 96 4.55 5.51 3.45
CA GLU A 96 4.53 6.96 3.37
C GLU A 96 5.76 7.57 4.03
N THR A 97 6.08 7.15 5.26
CA THR A 97 7.29 7.61 5.97
C THR A 97 8.56 7.29 5.17
N PHE A 98 8.64 6.10 4.57
CA PHE A 98 9.77 5.71 3.73
C PHE A 98 9.87 6.55 2.46
N GLN A 99 8.74 6.83 1.81
CA GLN A 99 8.68 7.69 0.64
C GLN A 99 9.13 9.12 0.98
N LEU A 100 8.65 9.68 2.09
CA LEU A 100 9.05 10.99 2.58
C LEU A 100 10.56 11.05 2.86
N ILE A 101 11.12 10.02 3.50
CA ILE A 101 12.57 9.92 3.73
C ILE A 101 13.33 9.86 2.40
N LYS A 102 12.83 9.09 1.42
CA LYS A 102 13.40 9.02 0.07
C LYS A 102 13.36 10.37 -0.65
N MET A 103 12.32 11.19 -0.38
CA MET A 103 12.20 12.57 -0.88
C MET A 103 13.06 13.58 -0.10
N GLY A 104 13.88 13.12 0.86
CA GLY A 104 14.82 13.96 1.60
C GLY A 104 14.32 14.45 2.96
N MET A 105 13.14 14.02 3.42
CA MET A 105 12.75 14.28 4.82
C MET A 105 13.66 13.54 5.79
N LYS A 106 13.95 14.17 6.93
CA LYS A 106 14.70 13.54 8.02
C LYS A 106 13.89 12.40 8.64
N ALA A 107 14.54 11.25 8.84
CA ALA A 107 13.91 10.12 9.50
C ALA A 107 13.46 10.45 10.94
N PRO A 108 12.31 9.92 11.38
CA PRO A 108 11.81 10.16 12.74
C PRO A 108 12.78 9.60 13.79
N LYS A 109 12.95 10.34 14.88
CA LYS A 109 13.78 9.90 16.01
C LYS A 109 13.15 8.66 16.67
N LYS A 110 14.00 7.70 17.05
CA LYS A 110 13.55 6.54 17.83
C LYS A 110 13.16 7.01 19.24
N PRO A 111 12.15 6.39 19.87
CA PRO A 111 11.83 6.69 21.26
C PRO A 111 13.02 6.37 22.15
N TYR A 112 13.18 7.16 23.22
CA TYR A 112 14.18 6.88 24.25
C TYR A 112 13.87 5.54 24.93
N LYS A 113 14.93 4.78 25.21
CA LYS A 113 14.89 3.51 25.95
C LYS A 113 16.11 3.44 26.86
N ASN A 114 15.98 2.77 28.01
CA ASN A 114 17.11 2.52 28.89
C ASN A 114 18.16 1.64 28.17
N TYR A 115 19.44 1.88 28.44
CA TYR A 115 20.54 1.12 27.84
C TYR A 115 20.47 -0.38 28.15
N LYS A 116 20.07 -0.76 29.36
CA LYS A 116 19.94 -2.18 29.75
C LYS A 116 18.88 -2.88 28.90
N ASP A 117 17.71 -2.26 28.74
CA ASP A 117 16.62 -2.78 27.91
C ASP A 117 17.04 -2.90 26.44
N LEU A 118 17.83 -1.95 25.92
CA LEU A 118 18.35 -1.99 24.56
C LEU A 118 19.32 -3.18 24.34
N LEU A 119 20.16 -3.50 25.33
CA LEU A 119 21.05 -4.66 25.25
C LEU A 119 20.26 -5.97 25.26
N ASP A 120 19.26 -6.07 26.14
CA ASP A 120 18.42 -7.25 26.24
C ASP A 120 17.59 -7.48 24.98
N GLU A 121 17.00 -6.43 24.41
CA GLU A 121 16.31 -6.50 23.12
C GLU A 121 17.25 -6.97 22.00
N ARG A 122 18.47 -6.43 21.93
CA ARG A 122 19.47 -6.85 20.92
C ARG A 122 19.85 -8.31 21.09
N LYS A 123 20.08 -8.77 22.32
CA LYS A 123 20.42 -10.17 22.61
C LYS A 123 19.29 -11.11 22.22
N ARG A 124 18.05 -10.79 22.59
CA ARG A 124 16.85 -11.57 22.19
C ARG A 124 16.71 -11.67 20.67
N LEU A 125 16.85 -10.55 19.96
CA LEU A 125 16.77 -10.55 18.49
C LEU A 125 17.90 -11.34 17.83
N LYS A 126 19.10 -11.30 18.41
CA LYS A 126 20.25 -12.09 17.93
C LYS A 126 19.98 -13.58 18.07
N ASN A 127 19.49 -14.03 19.23
CA ASN A 127 19.16 -15.44 19.48
C ASN A 127 18.09 -15.94 18.51
N ILE A 128 17.00 -15.19 18.32
CA ILE A 128 15.94 -15.52 17.35
C ILE A 128 16.51 -15.62 15.93
N ARG A 129 17.45 -14.73 15.56
CA ARG A 129 18.09 -14.76 14.24
C ARG A 129 18.99 -15.98 14.08
N GLU A 130 19.73 -16.36 15.10
CA GLU A 130 20.57 -17.55 15.10
C GLU A 130 19.73 -18.82 15.02
N GLU A 131 18.65 -18.93 15.78
CA GLU A 131 17.68 -20.03 15.67
C GLU A 131 17.12 -20.14 14.25
N ARG A 132 16.70 -19.02 13.65
CA ARG A 132 16.23 -18.99 12.26
C ARG A 132 17.30 -19.42 11.25
N LYS A 133 18.55 -19.02 11.47
CA LYS A 133 19.69 -19.45 10.62
C LYS A 133 19.92 -20.96 10.73
N LYS A 134 19.83 -21.54 11.93
CA LYS A 134 19.95 -22.99 12.15
C LYS A 134 18.89 -23.75 11.35
N PHE A 135 17.63 -23.31 11.41
CA PHE A 135 16.56 -23.91 10.60
C PHE A 135 16.80 -23.77 9.09
N HIS A 136 17.30 -22.62 8.65
CA HIS A 136 17.60 -22.40 7.24
C HIS A 136 18.76 -23.26 6.73
N GLN A 137 19.80 -23.46 7.54
CA GLN A 137 20.92 -24.36 7.23
C GLN A 137 20.45 -25.81 7.05
N LEU A 138 19.46 -26.24 7.85
CA LEU A 138 18.79 -27.54 7.69
C LEU A 138 17.86 -27.61 6.47
N GLY A 139 17.77 -26.54 5.67
CA GLY A 139 16.86 -26.47 4.54
C GLY A 139 15.38 -26.47 4.95
N LYS A 140 15.05 -25.98 6.15
CA LYS A 140 13.68 -25.87 6.67
C LYS A 140 13.26 -24.41 6.84
N THR A 141 11.96 -24.14 6.76
CA THR A 141 11.34 -22.85 7.07
C THR A 141 11.11 -22.72 8.57
N GLN A 142 10.68 -21.54 9.03
CA GLN A 142 10.38 -21.28 10.44
C GLN A 142 9.34 -22.25 11.04
N THR A 143 8.44 -22.80 10.21
CA THR A 143 7.42 -23.78 10.62
C THR A 143 7.90 -25.23 10.51
N GLY A 144 9.19 -25.45 10.22
CA GLY A 144 9.77 -26.79 10.05
C GLY A 144 9.51 -27.44 8.69
N ALA A 145 8.79 -26.78 7.78
CA ALA A 145 8.55 -27.29 6.43
C ALA A 145 9.83 -27.19 5.58
N ALA A 146 9.98 -28.03 4.57
CA ALA A 146 11.14 -27.93 3.67
C ALA A 146 11.16 -26.57 2.95
N SER A 147 12.31 -25.88 3.01
CA SER A 147 12.63 -24.62 2.34
C SER A 147 12.64 -24.78 0.82
N VAL A 148 13.16 -25.92 0.36
CA VAL A 148 13.13 -26.28 -1.05
C VAL A 148 11.71 -26.73 -1.39
N LYS A 149 11.14 -26.15 -2.45
CA LYS A 149 9.94 -26.69 -3.10
C LYS A 149 10.31 -28.07 -3.65
N CYS A 150 10.15 -29.13 -2.87
CA CYS A 150 10.14 -30.48 -3.39
C CYS A 150 9.13 -30.47 -4.54
N ARG A 151 9.60 -30.61 -5.79
CA ARG A 151 8.69 -30.68 -6.93
C ARG A 151 7.80 -31.89 -6.66
N SER A 152 6.52 -31.65 -6.39
CA SER A 152 5.57 -32.75 -6.19
C SER A 152 5.65 -33.67 -7.41
N LYS A 153 5.56 -34.99 -7.22
CA LYS A 153 5.58 -35.98 -8.31
C LYS A 153 4.62 -35.55 -9.45
N THR A 154 3.47 -34.99 -9.07
CA THR A 154 2.47 -34.41 -9.98
C THR A 154 2.97 -33.25 -10.86
N LYS A 155 3.87 -32.38 -10.39
CA LYS A 155 4.46 -31.30 -11.18
C LYS A 155 5.57 -31.81 -12.11
N LEU A 156 6.34 -32.81 -11.68
CA LEU A 156 7.32 -33.48 -12.53
C LEU A 156 6.64 -34.24 -13.67
N GLU A 157 5.60 -35.02 -13.37
CA GLU A 157 4.80 -35.72 -14.39
C GLU A 157 4.13 -34.74 -15.36
N LYS A 158 3.59 -33.62 -14.89
CA LYS A 158 3.00 -32.59 -15.77
C LYS A 158 4.05 -31.93 -16.69
N GLN A 159 5.31 -31.82 -16.27
CA GLN A 159 6.39 -31.30 -17.13
C GLN A 159 6.88 -32.35 -18.13
N GLN A 160 7.00 -33.61 -17.71
CA GLN A 160 7.33 -34.74 -18.59
C GLN A 160 6.24 -34.97 -19.66
N LYS A 161 4.96 -34.76 -19.33
CA LYS A 161 3.85 -34.86 -20.30
C LYS A 161 3.75 -33.66 -21.26
N LYS A 162 4.41 -32.53 -20.95
CA LYS A 162 4.37 -31.30 -21.77
C LYS A 162 5.48 -31.23 -22.81
N ARG A 163 6.54 -32.01 -22.67
CA ARG A 163 7.66 -32.07 -23.62
C ARG A 163 7.99 -33.54 -23.87
N ALA A 164 7.79 -34.00 -25.10
CA ALA A 164 8.44 -35.24 -25.52
C ALA A 164 9.96 -35.06 -25.29
N PRO A 165 10.67 -36.06 -24.74
CA PRO A 165 12.11 -35.94 -24.55
C PRO A 165 12.75 -35.64 -25.91
N VAL A 166 13.73 -34.74 -25.95
CA VAL A 166 14.44 -34.32 -27.18
C VAL A 166 15.05 -35.53 -27.90
N THR A 167 15.39 -36.58 -27.13
CA THR A 167 15.87 -37.87 -27.64
C THR A 167 14.83 -38.67 -28.45
N ALA A 168 13.55 -38.29 -28.44
CA ALA A 168 12.48 -38.94 -29.18
C ALA A 168 12.08 -38.18 -30.46
N ILE A 169 12.66 -37.01 -30.74
CA ILE A 169 12.37 -36.21 -31.93
C ILE A 169 12.76 -36.97 -33.21
N ASP A 170 13.85 -37.74 -33.13
CA ASP A 170 14.40 -38.47 -34.27
C ASP A 170 13.64 -39.77 -34.60
N GLN A 171 12.77 -40.25 -33.71
CA GLN A 171 12.13 -41.57 -33.89
C GLN A 171 11.11 -41.63 -35.02
N ASN A 172 10.62 -40.49 -35.50
CA ASN A 172 9.65 -40.41 -36.59
C ASN A 172 10.16 -39.59 -37.78
N TYR A 173 11.43 -39.17 -37.77
CA TYR A 173 11.99 -38.38 -38.86
C TYR A 173 12.13 -39.26 -40.11
N GLY A 174 11.62 -38.80 -41.25
CA GLY A 174 11.66 -39.54 -42.52
C GLY A 174 10.62 -40.67 -42.69
N VAL A 175 9.75 -40.93 -41.71
CA VAL A 175 8.72 -41.97 -41.80
C VAL A 175 7.40 -41.40 -42.33
N VAL A 176 6.92 -41.90 -43.47
CA VAL A 176 5.63 -41.50 -44.03
C VAL A 176 4.49 -42.17 -43.23
N LYS A 177 3.67 -41.36 -42.54
CA LYS A 177 2.53 -41.75 -41.68
C LYS A 177 2.91 -42.59 -40.43
N PRO A 178 3.62 -42.02 -39.44
CA PRO A 178 3.96 -42.73 -38.21
C PRO A 178 2.70 -43.03 -37.38
N LYS A 179 2.59 -44.27 -36.87
CA LYS A 179 1.49 -44.70 -36.00
C LYS A 179 1.64 -44.11 -34.60
N LEU A 180 1.10 -42.90 -34.39
CA LEU A 180 1.09 -42.25 -33.07
C LEU A 180 0.13 -42.98 -32.12
N LYS A 181 0.61 -43.35 -30.92
CA LYS A 181 -0.25 -43.93 -29.88
C LYS A 181 -1.33 -42.90 -29.49
N LYS A 182 -2.61 -43.27 -29.62
CA LYS A 182 -3.73 -42.44 -29.16
C LYS A 182 -3.63 -42.25 -27.65
N ARG A 183 -3.71 -41.00 -27.20
CA ARG A 183 -3.74 -40.66 -25.77
C ARG A 183 -5.08 -41.13 -25.20
N LYS A 184 -5.05 -41.88 -24.10
CA LYS A 184 -6.22 -42.09 -23.24
C LYS A 184 -6.51 -40.82 -22.45
#